data_AF-A0A0K0G1V4-F1
#
_entry.id   AF-A0A0K0G1V4-F1
#
_cell.length_a   1.000
_cell.length_b   1.000
_cell.length_c   1.000
_cell.angle_alpha   90.00
_cell.angle_beta   90.00
_cell.angle_gamma   90.00
#
_symmetry.space_group_name_H-M   'P 1'
#
loop_
_entity.id
_entity.type
_entity.pdbx_description
1 polymer ?
#
loop_
_entity_poly.entity_id
_entity_poly.type
_entity_poly.pdbx_seq_one_letter_code
_entity_poly.pdbx_strand_id
1 'polypeptide(L)'
;MDTESEYPTFPLTLLPNEIIKVVLEKVDWATLYNFRLVSKFFNAMILKDFNRFNKPKMNEFKVYSQYENNGMIKIRYFIICELGMKKLERSYSNEAERDVLVEEYLNKVNLKHIKNFDIAVNSYSPVFKIIIDSFDYGTSVENFYFIINNSPVFKDFYNFLKKLNYIGHIYANKLCLSHSEIPPDISLPILHTLRHLFIVECECTKFINPTMMNNLFKYNKNLNALAIYSKTTSFEEDIIRNIKRRHDHCTHEPNNHKETTINLARRSDYNKEREFHRFFPCGTYPMTLDLPIFNSIKVNKKCNECNCNNLISIYFLHMDGYMTHNYS
;
A
#
# COMPACT_ATOMS: atom_id res chain seq x y z
N MET A 1 30.99 -11.06 41.92
CA MET A 1 32.22 -10.42 41.43
C MET A 1 31.88 -9.89 40.05
N ASP A 2 31.30 -8.69 40.03
CA ASP A 2 30.97 -8.00 38.79
C ASP A 2 32.26 -7.35 38.29
N THR A 3 32.79 -7.86 37.18
CA THR A 3 33.87 -7.20 36.46
C THR A 3 33.28 -5.98 35.74
N GLU A 4 33.23 -4.85 36.44
CA GLU A 4 33.06 -3.54 35.82
C GLU A 4 34.19 -3.38 34.81
N SER A 5 33.84 -3.28 33.52
CA SER A 5 34.81 -3.06 32.47
C SER A 5 35.42 -1.67 32.64
N GLU A 6 36.72 -1.60 32.98
CA GLU A 6 37.53 -0.37 33.06
C GLU A 6 37.78 0.25 31.67
N TYR A 7 36.73 0.55 30.91
CA TYR A 7 36.88 1.41 29.75
C TYR A 7 36.97 2.85 30.22
N PRO A 8 38.01 3.61 29.82
CA PRO A 8 38.10 5.02 30.18
C PRO A 8 36.86 5.77 29.68
N THR A 9 36.08 6.30 30.60
CA THR A 9 34.89 7.10 30.29
C THR A 9 35.33 8.52 29.90
N PHE A 10 35.31 8.84 28.62
CA PHE A 10 35.53 10.20 28.13
C PHE A 10 34.18 10.96 28.10
N PRO A 11 34.00 12.05 28.87
CA PRO A 11 32.75 12.79 28.86
C PRO A 11 32.50 13.44 27.51
N LEU A 12 31.37 13.10 26.89
CA LEU A 12 31.00 13.61 25.56
C LEU A 12 30.96 15.15 25.50
N THR A 13 30.67 15.80 26.63
CA THR A 13 30.58 17.27 26.77
C THR A 13 31.93 17.99 26.69
N LEU A 14 33.06 17.27 26.73
CA LEU A 14 34.39 17.85 26.52
C LEU A 14 34.73 18.00 25.03
N LEU A 15 33.95 17.41 24.13
CA LEU A 15 34.12 17.56 22.69
C LEU A 15 33.54 18.90 22.22
N PRO A 16 34.10 19.50 21.16
CA PRO A 16 33.46 20.62 20.48
C PRO A 16 32.04 20.25 20.01
N ASN A 17 31.13 21.23 20.04
CA ASN A 17 29.72 21.02 19.69
C ASN A 17 29.53 20.37 18.32
N GLU A 18 30.40 20.70 17.36
CA GLU A 18 30.38 20.17 16.01
C GLU A 18 30.65 18.66 15.99
N ILE A 19 31.61 18.20 16.81
CA ILE A 19 31.95 16.79 16.94
C ILE A 19 30.82 16.04 17.63
N ILE A 20 30.23 16.62 18.68
CA ILE A 20 29.06 16.05 19.36
C ILE A 20 27.91 15.83 18.36
N LYS A 21 27.61 16.82 17.52
CA LYS A 21 26.56 16.70 16.50
C LYS A 21 26.82 15.54 15.54
N VAL A 22 28.05 15.40 15.05
CA VAL A 22 28.43 14.30 14.16
C VAL A 22 28.22 12.94 14.81
N VAL A 23 28.52 12.81 16.11
CA VAL A 23 28.25 11.58 16.87
C VAL A 23 26.73 11.34 16.96
N LEU A 24 25.96 12.36 17.36
CA LEU A 24 24.50 12.25 17.54
C LEU A 24 23.76 11.96 16.23
N GLU A 25 24.26 12.38 15.07
CA GLU A 25 23.69 12.04 13.76
C GLU A 25 23.71 10.53 13.46
N LYS A 26 24.59 9.75 14.10
CA LYS A 26 24.69 8.29 13.93
C LYS A 26 23.84 7.50 14.90
N VAL A 27 23.21 8.18 15.84
CA VAL A 27 22.46 7.57 16.95
C VAL A 27 20.98 7.46 16.59
N ASP A 28 20.32 6.40 17.05
CA ASP A 28 18.88 6.20 16.81
C ASP A 28 18.00 7.20 17.57
N TRP A 29 16.73 7.29 17.17
CA TRP A 29 15.78 8.22 17.78
C TRP A 29 15.57 7.96 19.28
N ALA A 30 15.50 6.69 19.70
CA ALA A 30 15.26 6.35 21.10
C ALA A 30 16.38 6.88 22.02
N THR A 31 17.61 6.72 21.57
CA THR A 31 18.80 7.20 22.29
C THR A 31 18.89 8.73 22.24
N LEU A 32 18.61 9.36 21.09
CA LEU A 32 18.50 10.81 20.99
C LEU A 32 17.44 11.38 21.94
N TYR A 33 16.29 10.72 22.04
CA TYR A 33 15.22 11.10 22.96
C TYR A 33 15.69 11.03 24.42
N ASN A 34 16.40 9.97 24.81
CA ASN A 34 16.98 9.85 26.14
C ASN A 34 17.97 10.98 26.43
N PHE A 35 18.86 11.34 25.50
CA PHE A 35 19.76 12.48 25.65
C PHE A 35 19.02 13.79 25.94
N ARG A 36 17.87 14.01 25.30
CA ARG A 36 17.02 15.20 25.56
C ARG A 36 16.42 15.20 26.96
N LEU A 37 16.04 14.04 27.48
CA LEU A 37 15.44 13.92 28.80
C LEU A 37 16.46 14.14 29.93
N VAL A 38 17.70 13.69 29.74
CA VAL A 38 18.72 13.72 30.81
C VAL A 38 19.54 15.01 30.85
N SER A 39 19.50 15.85 29.81
CA SER A 39 20.35 17.06 29.74
C SER A 39 19.71 18.22 28.98
N LYS A 40 19.68 19.39 29.61
CA LYS A 40 19.26 20.65 28.98
C LYS A 40 20.15 21.04 27.80
N PHE A 41 21.46 20.77 27.90
CA PHE A 41 22.43 21.04 26.83
C PHE A 41 22.11 20.21 25.58
N PHE A 42 21.97 18.89 25.73
CA PHE A 42 21.63 18.02 24.60
C PHE A 42 20.22 18.32 24.08
N ASN A 43 19.26 18.61 24.95
CA ASN A 43 17.92 19.01 24.50
C ASN A 43 17.95 20.27 23.63
N ALA A 44 18.65 21.32 24.05
CA ALA A 44 18.78 22.55 23.27
C ALA A 44 19.50 22.31 21.93
N MET A 45 20.57 21.52 21.93
CA MET A 45 21.32 21.17 20.72
C MET A 45 20.45 20.38 19.73
N ILE A 46 19.76 19.33 20.20
CA ILE A 46 18.93 18.47 19.35
C ILE A 46 17.73 19.24 18.80
N LEU A 47 17.10 20.10 19.60
CA LEU A 47 15.96 20.91 19.13
C LEU A 47 16.37 21.96 18.09
N LYS A 48 17.55 22.60 18.27
CA LYS A 48 18.05 23.61 17.34
C LYS A 48 18.35 23.03 15.95
N ASP A 49 18.91 21.82 15.92
CA ASP A 49 19.37 21.16 14.69
C ASP A 49 18.54 19.90 14.35
N PHE A 50 17.26 19.87 14.74
CA PHE A 50 16.40 18.66 14.69
C PHE A 50 16.41 17.94 13.34
N ASN A 51 16.43 18.71 12.23
CA ASN A 51 16.40 18.16 10.87
C ASN A 51 17.66 17.39 10.48
N ARG A 52 18.78 17.55 11.21
CA ARG A 52 20.03 16.80 10.96
C ARG A 52 20.03 15.41 11.57
N PHE A 53 19.23 15.20 12.62
CA PHE A 53 19.25 13.97 13.39
C PHE A 53 18.21 12.96 12.88
N ASN A 54 18.39 11.71 13.29
CA ASN A 54 17.40 10.68 13.01
C ASN A 54 16.05 11.06 13.64
N LYS A 55 15.00 11.07 12.81
CA LYS A 55 13.63 11.37 13.21
C LYS A 55 12.92 10.10 13.69
N PRO A 56 11.92 10.23 14.59
CA PRO A 56 11.07 9.11 14.98
C PRO A 56 10.45 8.43 13.76
N LYS A 57 10.46 7.11 13.72
CA LYS A 57 9.89 6.34 12.59
C LYS A 57 8.37 6.35 12.62
N MET A 58 7.75 6.59 11.47
CA MET A 58 6.31 6.39 11.27
C MET A 58 6.00 4.90 11.23
N ASN A 59 5.02 4.45 12.01
CA ASN A 59 4.51 3.08 11.92
C ASN A 59 3.18 3.05 11.15
N GLU A 60 2.21 3.85 11.57
CA GLU A 60 0.91 3.96 10.90
C GLU A 60 0.51 5.40 10.64
N PHE A 61 -0.04 5.66 9.47
CA PHE A 61 -0.66 6.92 9.13
C PHE A 61 -2.05 6.67 8.57
N LYS A 62 -3.07 7.34 9.12
CA LYS A 62 -4.46 7.19 8.66
C LYS A 62 -5.07 8.56 8.45
N VAL A 63 -5.72 8.75 7.31
CA VAL A 63 -6.35 10.02 6.95
C VAL A 63 -7.78 9.76 6.49
N TYR A 64 -8.73 10.44 7.11
CA TYR A 64 -10.16 10.29 6.81
C TYR A 64 -10.76 11.66 6.51
N SER A 65 -11.34 11.83 5.33
CA SER A 65 -12.03 13.04 4.90
C SER A 65 -13.53 12.81 4.81
N GLN A 66 -14.30 13.73 5.38
CA GLN A 66 -15.76 13.72 5.40
C GLN A 66 -16.30 15.10 5.06
N TYR A 67 -17.32 15.16 4.21
CA TYR A 67 -18.05 16.40 3.94
C TYR A 67 -19.08 16.66 5.05
N GLU A 68 -19.09 17.87 5.59
CA GLU A 68 -20.05 18.31 6.59
C GLU A 68 -21.24 19.06 5.94
N ASN A 69 -22.39 19.07 6.61
CA ASN A 69 -23.62 19.66 6.08
C ASN A 69 -23.52 21.19 5.82
N ASN A 70 -22.57 21.86 6.47
CA ASN A 70 -22.29 23.29 6.32
C ASN A 70 -21.39 23.60 5.10
N GLY A 71 -21.05 22.59 4.28
CA GLY A 71 -20.17 22.75 3.13
C GLY A 71 -18.67 22.64 3.43
N MET A 72 -18.29 22.40 4.70
CA MET A 72 -16.89 22.22 5.08
C MET A 72 -16.43 20.78 4.86
N ILE A 73 -15.13 20.62 4.64
CA ILE A 73 -14.48 19.31 4.58
C ILE A 73 -13.76 19.09 5.90
N LYS A 74 -14.14 18.05 6.65
CA LYS A 74 -13.50 17.65 7.88
C LYS A 74 -12.50 16.53 7.63
N ILE A 75 -11.24 16.74 7.97
CA ILE A 75 -10.18 15.75 7.86
C ILE A 75 -9.67 15.36 9.25
N ARG A 76 -9.62 14.06 9.50
CA ARG A 76 -9.05 13.46 10.70
C ARG A 76 -7.78 12.71 10.35
N TYR A 77 -6.71 13.00 11.08
CA TYR A 77 -5.41 12.35 10.95
C TYR A 77 -5.11 11.55 12.21
N PHE A 78 -4.74 10.29 12.03
CA PHE A 78 -4.23 9.42 13.08
C PHE A 78 -2.80 9.03 12.73
N ILE A 79 -1.88 9.47 13.56
CA ILE A 79 -0.45 9.31 13.33
C ILE A 79 0.11 8.47 14.48
N ILE A 80 0.70 7.32 14.17
CA ILE A 80 1.30 6.41 15.13
C ILE A 80 2.77 6.27 14.78
N CYS A 81 3.64 6.77 15.65
CA CYS A 81 5.09 6.74 15.46
C CYS A 81 5.80 6.45 16.79
N GLU A 82 7.12 6.46 16.80
CA GLU A 82 7.94 6.27 18.02
C GLU A 82 7.70 7.35 19.09
N LEU A 83 7.06 8.49 18.76
CA LEU A 83 6.62 9.50 19.75
C LEU A 83 5.31 9.12 20.47
N GLY A 84 4.64 8.06 20.03
CA GLY A 84 3.29 7.69 20.43
C GLY A 84 2.23 8.04 19.37
N MET A 85 0.97 8.06 19.81
CA MET A 85 -0.18 8.33 18.96
C MET A 85 -0.56 9.82 19.02
N LYS A 86 -0.72 10.44 17.86
CA LYS A 86 -1.29 11.77 17.72
C LYS A 86 -2.57 11.71 16.89
N LYS A 87 -3.62 12.36 17.39
CA LYS A 87 -4.85 12.62 16.65
C LYS A 87 -4.92 14.11 16.33
N LEU A 88 -5.16 14.44 15.06
CA LEU A 88 -5.37 15.81 14.59
C LEU A 88 -6.69 15.85 13.82
N GLU A 89 -7.41 16.96 13.95
CA GLU A 89 -8.68 17.17 13.27
C GLU A 89 -8.70 18.61 12.74
N ARG A 90 -9.11 18.77 11.48
CA ARG A 90 -9.18 20.04 10.78
C ARG A 90 -10.43 20.11 9.94
N SER A 91 -10.94 21.32 9.79
CA SER A 91 -12.04 21.62 8.88
C SER A 91 -11.55 22.66 7.88
N TYR A 92 -11.81 22.41 6.60
CA TYR A 92 -11.39 23.25 5.49
C TYR A 92 -12.61 23.84 4.81
N SER A 93 -12.51 25.11 4.44
CA SER A 93 -13.55 25.79 3.67
C SER A 93 -13.40 25.55 2.16
N ASN A 94 -12.15 25.32 1.71
CA ASN A 94 -11.80 25.14 0.29
C ASN A 94 -10.50 24.35 0.10
N GLU A 95 -10.13 24.11 -1.17
CA GLU A 95 -9.01 23.26 -1.62
C GLU A 95 -7.60 23.86 -1.42
N ALA A 96 -7.51 25.17 -1.20
CA ALA A 96 -6.25 25.90 -1.23
C ALA A 96 -5.62 26.05 0.17
N GLU A 97 -6.37 25.75 1.22
CA GLU A 97 -5.91 25.87 2.60
C GLU A 97 -4.83 24.82 2.89
N ARG A 98 -3.60 25.29 3.09
CA ARG A 98 -2.50 24.47 3.63
C ARG A 98 -2.79 24.10 5.07
N ASP A 99 -2.46 22.86 5.44
CA ASP A 99 -2.52 22.43 6.83
C ASP A 99 -1.15 22.49 7.47
N VAL A 100 -0.74 23.70 7.82
CA VAL A 100 0.56 23.98 8.45
C VAL A 100 0.80 23.09 9.65
N LEU A 101 -0.23 22.76 10.44
CA LEU A 101 -0.06 21.98 11.67
C LEU A 101 0.18 20.49 11.40
N VAL A 102 -0.47 19.91 10.38
CA VAL A 102 -0.18 18.54 9.95
C VAL A 102 1.16 18.48 9.24
N GLU A 103 1.44 19.41 8.34
CA GLU A 103 2.74 19.51 7.64
C GLU A 103 3.89 19.62 8.66
N GLU A 104 3.79 20.51 9.65
CA GLU A 104 4.78 20.66 10.72
C GLU A 104 4.97 19.38 11.54
N TYR A 105 3.90 18.61 11.77
CA TYR A 105 4.00 17.35 12.50
C TYR A 105 4.66 16.28 11.64
N LEU A 106 4.23 16.11 10.39
CA LEU A 106 4.79 15.14 9.45
C LEU A 106 6.27 15.42 9.18
N ASN A 107 6.67 16.70 9.12
CA ASN A 107 8.06 17.11 9.01
C ASN A 107 8.93 16.69 10.21
N LYS A 108 8.33 16.37 11.36
CA LYS A 108 9.05 15.89 12.56
C LYS A 108 9.22 14.37 12.60
N VAL A 109 8.64 13.63 11.66
CA VAL A 109 8.64 12.16 11.62
C VAL A 109 9.36 11.67 10.37
N ASN A 110 9.99 10.51 10.44
CA ASN A 110 10.55 9.84 9.29
C ASN A 110 9.45 9.06 8.55
N LEU A 111 9.09 9.53 7.36
CA LEU A 111 8.08 8.94 6.48
C LEU A 111 8.63 7.92 5.47
N LYS A 112 9.94 7.67 5.46
CA LYS A 112 10.61 6.84 4.44
C LYS A 112 10.06 5.41 4.38
N HIS A 113 9.68 4.86 5.52
CA HIS A 113 9.13 3.51 5.64
C HIS A 113 7.90 3.56 6.55
N ILE A 114 6.74 3.21 6.01
CA ILE A 114 5.46 3.18 6.72
C ILE A 114 4.90 1.77 6.66
N LYS A 115 4.53 1.20 7.81
CA LYS A 115 3.97 -0.15 7.83
C LYS A 115 2.53 -0.15 7.30
N ASN A 116 1.69 0.72 7.83
CA ASN A 116 0.28 0.81 7.46
C ASN A 116 -0.07 2.25 7.06
N PHE A 117 -0.60 2.42 5.85
CA PHE A 117 -1.12 3.70 5.38
C PHE A 117 -2.56 3.55 4.94
N ASP A 118 -3.48 4.22 5.64
CA ASP A 118 -4.92 4.17 5.37
C ASP A 118 -5.38 5.55 4.87
N ILE A 119 -6.08 5.61 3.73
CA ILE A 119 -6.68 6.85 3.21
C ILE A 119 -8.16 6.60 2.91
N ALA A 120 -9.05 7.34 3.55
CA ALA A 120 -10.46 7.37 3.17
C ALA A 120 -10.85 8.79 2.74
N VAL A 121 -11.23 8.94 1.48
CA VAL A 121 -11.68 10.21 0.91
C VAL A 121 -13.11 10.04 0.43
N ASN A 122 -13.98 10.92 0.91
CA ASN A 122 -15.35 11.03 0.44
C ASN A 122 -15.55 12.40 -0.21
N SER A 123 -16.18 12.43 -1.39
CA SER A 123 -16.33 13.63 -2.19
C SER A 123 -14.99 14.30 -2.52
N TYR A 124 -15.00 15.52 -3.03
CA TYR A 124 -13.78 16.29 -3.20
C TYR A 124 -13.04 16.49 -1.86
N SER A 125 -11.71 16.37 -1.85
CA SER A 125 -10.90 16.54 -0.63
C SER A 125 -9.45 16.96 -0.93
N PRO A 126 -8.85 17.87 -0.13
CA PRO A 126 -7.45 18.28 -0.26
C PRO A 126 -6.44 17.24 0.28
N VAL A 127 -6.90 16.08 0.80
CA VAL A 127 -6.04 15.05 1.41
C VAL A 127 -4.84 14.69 0.54
N PHE A 128 -5.03 14.41 -0.75
CA PHE A 128 -3.93 13.99 -1.62
C PHE A 128 -2.90 15.09 -1.83
N LYS A 129 -3.31 16.36 -1.89
CA LYS A 129 -2.39 17.49 -1.99
C LYS A 129 -1.51 17.61 -0.75
N ILE A 130 -2.09 17.50 0.45
CA ILE A 130 -1.36 17.54 1.74
C ILE A 130 -0.36 16.38 1.83
N ILE A 131 -0.78 15.18 1.43
CA ILE A 131 0.09 13.99 1.43
C ILE A 131 1.21 14.15 0.40
N ILE A 132 0.91 14.61 -0.81
CA ILE A 132 1.92 14.85 -1.84
C ILE A 132 2.97 15.83 -1.30
N ASP A 133 2.58 16.95 -0.69
CA ASP A 133 3.55 17.94 -0.20
C ASP A 133 4.41 17.40 0.95
N SER A 134 3.89 16.46 1.73
CA SER A 134 4.59 15.91 2.92
C SER A 134 5.49 14.72 2.61
N PHE A 135 5.22 13.97 1.54
CA PHE A 135 5.93 12.72 1.24
C PHE A 135 7.07 12.94 0.24
N ASP A 136 8.22 12.34 0.52
CA ASP A 136 9.35 12.31 -0.40
C ASP A 136 9.26 11.16 -1.40
N TYR A 137 9.92 11.33 -2.55
CA TYR A 137 10.14 10.24 -3.50
C TYR A 137 10.98 9.13 -2.84
N GLY A 138 10.62 7.88 -3.13
CA GLY A 138 11.29 6.74 -2.54
C GLY A 138 10.70 6.28 -1.21
N THR A 139 9.49 6.75 -0.88
CA THR A 139 8.75 6.27 0.29
C THR A 139 8.30 4.82 0.07
N SER A 140 8.48 3.98 1.07
CA SER A 140 8.04 2.59 1.07
C SER A 140 6.86 2.41 2.01
N VAL A 141 5.81 1.74 1.53
CA VAL A 141 4.62 1.41 2.32
C VAL A 141 4.42 -0.10 2.32
N GLU A 142 4.31 -0.76 3.49
CA GLU A 142 4.08 -2.21 3.49
C GLU A 142 2.63 -2.53 3.11
N ASN A 143 1.66 -1.92 3.78
CA ASN A 143 0.23 -2.10 3.51
C ASN A 143 -0.41 -0.75 3.21
N PHE A 144 -0.94 -0.61 1.99
CA PHE A 144 -1.65 0.59 1.57
C PHE A 144 -3.14 0.30 1.41
N TYR A 145 -3.93 0.86 2.30
CA TYR A 145 -5.39 0.76 2.31
C TYR A 145 -5.99 2.07 1.84
N PHE A 146 -6.93 2.02 0.90
CA PHE A 146 -7.66 3.22 0.54
C PHE A 146 -9.13 3.00 0.17
N ILE A 147 -9.91 4.04 0.41
CA ILE A 147 -11.31 4.18 0.04
C ILE A 147 -11.42 5.54 -0.62
N ILE A 148 -11.77 5.56 -1.90
CA ILE A 148 -12.09 6.79 -2.62
C ILE A 148 -13.55 6.69 -3.04
N ASN A 149 -14.40 7.50 -2.42
CA ASN A 149 -15.84 7.51 -2.65
C ASN A 149 -16.25 8.81 -3.35
N ASN A 150 -16.68 8.69 -4.60
CA ASN A 150 -17.18 9.79 -5.42
C ASN A 150 -16.26 11.03 -5.35
N SER A 151 -14.97 10.85 -5.62
CA SER A 151 -13.98 11.94 -5.56
C SER A 151 -13.18 12.07 -6.87
N PRO A 152 -13.12 13.26 -7.51
CA PRO A 152 -12.41 13.46 -8.77
C PRO A 152 -10.89 13.69 -8.58
N VAL A 153 -10.23 12.85 -7.78
CA VAL A 153 -8.84 13.04 -7.33
C VAL A 153 -7.83 12.21 -8.10
N PHE A 154 -8.19 11.71 -9.28
CA PHE A 154 -7.36 10.77 -10.04
C PHE A 154 -5.92 11.26 -10.26
N LYS A 155 -5.74 12.51 -10.72
CA LYS A 155 -4.42 13.08 -11.01
C LYS A 155 -3.53 13.14 -9.77
N ASP A 156 -4.05 13.63 -8.66
CA ASP A 156 -3.31 13.77 -7.41
C ASP A 156 -3.04 12.40 -6.78
N PHE A 157 -4.04 11.52 -6.75
CA PHE A 157 -3.87 10.13 -6.34
C PHE A 157 -2.75 9.44 -7.13
N TYR A 158 -2.76 9.56 -8.46
CA TYR A 158 -1.74 8.95 -9.31
C TYR A 158 -0.35 9.57 -9.11
N ASN A 159 -0.27 10.89 -8.90
CA ASN A 159 1.00 11.57 -8.58
C ASN A 159 1.55 11.15 -7.22
N PHE A 160 0.69 10.94 -6.23
CA PHE A 160 1.09 10.36 -4.96
C PHE A 160 1.66 8.95 -5.14
N LEU A 161 0.99 8.08 -5.91
CA LEU A 161 1.50 6.73 -6.19
C LEU A 161 2.92 6.74 -6.80
N LYS A 162 3.26 7.74 -7.62
CA LYS A 162 4.62 7.88 -8.20
C LYS A 162 5.71 8.17 -7.18
N LYS A 163 5.37 8.69 -6.00
CA LYS A 163 6.33 8.94 -4.92
C LYS A 163 6.72 7.66 -4.19
N LEU A 164 5.92 6.61 -4.32
CA LEU A 164 6.13 5.34 -3.65
C LEU A 164 7.07 4.45 -4.48
N ASN A 165 8.14 3.93 -3.87
CA ASN A 165 9.06 2.98 -4.52
C ASN A 165 8.75 1.51 -4.18
N TYR A 166 8.02 1.29 -3.10
CA TYR A 166 7.68 -0.03 -2.61
C TYR A 166 6.26 0.00 -2.06
N ILE A 167 5.42 -0.90 -2.55
CA ILE A 167 4.16 -1.25 -1.89
C ILE A 167 4.06 -2.76 -1.81
N GLY A 168 3.97 -3.29 -0.58
CA GLY A 168 3.82 -4.72 -0.36
C GLY A 168 2.42 -5.18 -0.76
N HIS A 169 1.39 -4.57 -0.18
CA HIS A 169 -0.01 -4.90 -0.40
C HIS A 169 -0.85 -3.65 -0.69
N ILE A 170 -1.75 -3.74 -1.66
CA ILE A 170 -2.74 -2.70 -1.96
C ILE A 170 -4.14 -3.25 -1.67
N TYR A 171 -4.93 -2.50 -0.92
CA TYR A 171 -6.33 -2.80 -0.62
C TYR A 171 -7.21 -1.59 -0.87
N ALA A 172 -7.95 -1.60 -1.98
CA ALA A 172 -8.91 -0.59 -2.35
C ALA A 172 -10.34 -1.13 -2.21
N ASN A 173 -10.97 -0.89 -1.06
CA ASN A 173 -12.32 -1.42 -0.79
C ASN A 173 -13.41 -0.73 -1.59
N LYS A 174 -13.13 0.49 -2.07
CA LYS A 174 -14.00 1.22 -2.98
C LYS A 174 -13.18 2.27 -3.72
N LEU A 175 -13.17 2.21 -5.04
CA LEU A 175 -12.50 3.15 -5.92
C LEU A 175 -13.53 3.78 -6.87
N CYS A 176 -13.92 5.02 -6.54
CA CYS A 176 -14.95 5.78 -7.22
C CYS A 176 -14.42 7.19 -7.54
N LEU A 177 -13.85 7.35 -8.73
CA LEU A 177 -13.17 8.56 -9.17
C LEU A 177 -14.10 9.58 -9.86
N SER A 178 -15.41 9.53 -9.59
CA SER A 178 -16.43 10.48 -10.11
C SER A 178 -16.33 10.79 -11.61
N HIS A 179 -16.19 9.77 -12.44
CA HIS A 179 -16.03 9.94 -13.89
C HIS A 179 -14.80 10.76 -14.32
N SER A 180 -13.77 10.85 -13.48
CA SER A 180 -12.47 11.42 -13.87
C SER A 180 -11.99 10.76 -15.17
N GLU A 181 -11.38 11.55 -16.05
CA GLU A 181 -10.75 11.02 -17.26
C GLU A 181 -9.50 10.22 -16.87
N ILE A 182 -9.56 8.90 -17.08
CA ILE A 182 -8.45 7.97 -16.82
C ILE A 182 -7.91 7.48 -18.17
N PRO A 183 -6.61 7.67 -18.46
CA PRO A 183 -6.02 7.14 -19.68
C PRO A 183 -6.22 5.63 -19.80
N PRO A 184 -6.68 5.11 -20.95
CA PRO A 184 -7.06 3.70 -21.10
C PRO A 184 -5.87 2.72 -20.99
N ASP A 185 -4.66 3.22 -21.18
CA ASP A 185 -3.39 2.48 -21.14
C ASP A 185 -2.57 2.77 -19.87
N ILE A 186 -3.16 3.42 -18.87
CA ILE A 186 -2.48 3.74 -17.63
C ILE A 186 -1.94 2.47 -16.95
N SER A 187 -0.75 2.57 -16.36
CA SER A 187 -0.14 1.53 -15.54
C SER A 187 0.11 2.04 -14.13
N LEU A 188 0.11 1.14 -13.14
CA LEU A 188 0.51 1.52 -11.79
C LEU A 188 2.02 1.88 -11.77
N PRO A 189 2.41 3.01 -11.16
CA PRO A 189 3.82 3.42 -11.12
C PRO A 189 4.64 2.54 -10.17
N ILE A 190 3.99 1.83 -9.24
CA ILE A 190 4.65 0.90 -8.33
C ILE A 190 4.80 -0.47 -9.00
N LEU A 191 6.01 -0.72 -9.48
CA LEU A 191 6.40 -1.99 -10.11
C LEU A 191 7.42 -2.71 -9.23
N HIS A 192 7.47 -4.04 -9.36
CA HIS A 192 8.44 -4.96 -8.75
C HIS A 192 8.23 -5.41 -7.29
N THR A 193 7.42 -4.72 -6.51
CA THR A 193 7.34 -4.96 -5.05
C THR A 193 6.02 -5.54 -4.56
N LEU A 194 4.97 -5.49 -5.40
CA LEU A 194 3.62 -5.86 -5.02
C LEU A 194 3.48 -7.39 -4.86
N ARG A 195 2.94 -7.80 -3.72
CA ARG A 195 2.62 -9.20 -3.40
C ARG A 195 1.12 -9.47 -3.51
N HIS A 196 0.30 -8.57 -2.98
CA HIS A 196 -1.15 -8.70 -2.96
C HIS A 196 -1.83 -7.44 -3.51
N LEU A 197 -2.88 -7.64 -4.30
CA LEU A 197 -3.69 -6.55 -4.84
C LEU A 197 -5.17 -6.88 -4.66
N PHE A 198 -5.90 -6.00 -3.98
CA PHE A 198 -7.35 -6.05 -3.85
C PHE A 198 -7.92 -4.71 -4.31
N ILE A 199 -8.77 -4.69 -5.34
CA ILE A 199 -9.42 -3.48 -5.84
C ILE A 199 -10.90 -3.74 -6.12
N VAL A 200 -11.76 -2.88 -5.60
CA VAL A 200 -13.19 -2.81 -5.89
C VAL A 200 -13.50 -1.47 -6.53
N GLU A 201 -13.85 -1.47 -7.82
CA GLU A 201 -14.21 -0.26 -8.55
C GLU A 201 -15.72 -0.01 -8.50
N CYS A 202 -16.11 1.27 -8.44
CA CYS A 202 -17.48 1.67 -8.70
C CYS A 202 -17.79 1.65 -10.21
N GLU A 203 -19.08 1.58 -10.56
CA GLU A 203 -19.53 1.48 -11.96
C GLU A 203 -19.08 2.66 -12.83
N CYS A 204 -18.94 3.84 -12.23
CA CYS A 204 -18.48 5.06 -12.90
C CYS A 204 -16.96 5.12 -13.12
N THR A 205 -16.18 4.15 -12.63
CA THR A 205 -14.72 4.17 -12.64
C THR A 205 -14.17 3.00 -13.45
N LYS A 206 -13.23 3.31 -14.35
CA LYS A 206 -12.53 2.33 -15.20
C LYS A 206 -11.01 2.52 -15.06
N PHE A 207 -10.50 2.33 -13.85
CA PHE A 207 -9.08 2.46 -13.53
C PHE A 207 -8.30 1.20 -13.90
N ILE A 208 -8.87 0.01 -13.67
CA ILE A 208 -8.30 -1.27 -14.09
C ILE A 208 -8.46 -1.45 -15.60
N ASN A 209 -7.34 -1.76 -16.26
CA ASN A 209 -7.26 -2.03 -17.69
C ASN A 209 -6.25 -3.15 -18.00
N PRO A 210 -6.30 -3.74 -19.21
CA PRO A 210 -5.38 -4.81 -19.62
C PRO A 210 -3.90 -4.43 -19.56
N THR A 211 -3.52 -3.21 -19.96
CA THR A 211 -2.13 -2.74 -19.93
C THR A 211 -1.57 -2.75 -18.52
N MET A 212 -2.34 -2.24 -17.56
CA MET A 212 -2.00 -2.28 -16.13
C MET A 212 -1.78 -3.71 -15.65
N MET A 213 -2.70 -4.63 -15.97
CA MET A 213 -2.61 -6.03 -15.51
C MET A 213 -1.40 -6.75 -16.10
N ASN A 214 -1.18 -6.59 -17.40
CA ASN A 214 0.00 -7.17 -18.07
C ASN A 214 1.31 -6.67 -17.43
N ASN A 215 1.40 -5.36 -17.16
CA ASN A 215 2.58 -4.78 -16.51
C ASN A 215 2.74 -5.24 -15.05
N LEU A 216 1.66 -5.35 -14.29
CA LEU A 216 1.71 -5.89 -12.93
C LEU A 216 2.31 -7.30 -12.91
N PHE A 217 1.84 -8.19 -13.80
CA PHE A 217 2.35 -9.55 -13.86
C PHE A 217 3.77 -9.65 -14.44
N LYS A 218 4.12 -8.78 -15.39
CA LYS A 218 5.48 -8.75 -15.94
C LYS A 218 6.50 -8.34 -14.89
N TYR A 219 6.18 -7.32 -14.09
CA TYR A 219 7.16 -6.68 -13.22
C TYR A 219 7.16 -7.17 -11.77
N ASN A 220 6.03 -7.64 -11.22
CA ASN A 220 5.92 -8.08 -9.82
C ASN A 220 5.96 -9.60 -9.69
N LYS A 221 7.15 -10.21 -9.74
CA LYS A 221 7.31 -11.69 -9.68
C LYS A 221 6.68 -12.34 -8.44
N ASN A 222 6.59 -11.59 -7.34
CA ASN A 222 6.00 -12.06 -6.08
C ASN A 222 4.49 -11.84 -5.96
N LEU A 223 3.82 -11.26 -6.96
CA LEU A 223 2.37 -11.10 -6.98
C LEU A 223 1.70 -12.47 -7.09
N ASN A 224 1.06 -12.92 -6.01
CA ASN A 224 0.44 -14.23 -5.89
C ASN A 224 -1.01 -14.20 -5.41
N ALA A 225 -1.51 -13.06 -4.92
CA ALA A 225 -2.91 -12.89 -4.56
C ALA A 225 -3.49 -11.66 -5.25
N LEU A 226 -4.59 -11.87 -5.96
CA LEU A 226 -5.30 -10.82 -6.68
C LEU A 226 -6.79 -10.91 -6.39
N ALA A 227 -7.43 -9.77 -6.19
CA ALA A 227 -8.87 -9.67 -6.09
C ALA A 227 -9.28 -8.40 -6.83
N ILE A 228 -9.96 -8.55 -7.97
CA ILE A 228 -10.42 -7.40 -8.73
C ILE A 228 -11.91 -7.55 -8.97
N TYR A 229 -12.61 -6.51 -8.55
CA TYR A 229 -14.02 -6.36 -8.79
C TYR A 229 -14.25 -5.10 -9.61
N SER A 230 -14.39 -5.30 -10.91
CA SER A 230 -14.60 -4.25 -11.89
C SER A 230 -15.72 -4.66 -12.85
N LYS A 231 -16.39 -3.67 -13.43
CA LYS A 231 -17.29 -3.90 -14.57
C LYS A 231 -16.52 -4.10 -15.88
N THR A 232 -15.28 -3.63 -15.94
CA THR A 232 -14.36 -3.95 -17.03
C THR A 232 -13.92 -5.39 -16.86
N THR A 233 -14.20 -6.27 -17.82
CA THR A 233 -13.88 -7.70 -17.71
C THR A 233 -12.87 -8.18 -18.73
N SER A 234 -12.43 -7.28 -19.62
CA SER A 234 -11.48 -7.59 -20.70
C SER A 234 -10.09 -8.00 -20.22
N PHE A 235 -9.77 -7.80 -18.94
CA PHE A 235 -8.47 -8.15 -18.37
C PHE A 235 -8.38 -9.57 -17.80
N GLU A 236 -9.51 -10.25 -17.52
CA GLU A 236 -9.52 -11.51 -16.76
C GLU A 236 -8.71 -12.61 -17.46
N GLU A 237 -8.87 -12.74 -18.78
CA GLU A 237 -8.12 -13.72 -19.58
C GLU A 237 -6.64 -13.38 -19.67
N ASP A 238 -6.29 -12.09 -19.69
CA ASP A 238 -4.90 -11.64 -19.66
C ASP A 238 -4.23 -11.99 -18.34
N ILE A 239 -4.94 -11.85 -17.21
CA ILE A 239 -4.45 -12.31 -15.90
C ILE A 239 -4.11 -13.80 -15.97
N ILE A 240 -5.07 -14.64 -16.37
CA ILE A 240 -4.85 -16.10 -16.42
C ILE A 240 -3.71 -16.46 -17.37
N ARG A 241 -3.66 -15.82 -18.54
CA ARG A 241 -2.59 -16.02 -19.52
C ARG A 241 -1.21 -15.69 -18.94
N ASN A 242 -1.09 -14.59 -18.20
CA ASN A 242 0.18 -14.21 -17.58
C ASN A 242 0.59 -15.18 -16.46
N ILE A 243 -0.35 -15.69 -15.67
CA ILE A 243 -0.07 -16.69 -14.64
C ILE A 243 0.45 -17.98 -15.26
N LYS A 244 -0.19 -18.47 -16.33
CA LYS A 244 0.27 -19.64 -17.07
C LYS A 244 1.69 -19.45 -17.61
N ARG A 245 1.97 -18.29 -18.23
CA ARG A 245 3.32 -17.96 -18.73
C ARG A 245 4.38 -17.99 -17.62
N ARG A 246 4.05 -17.56 -16.40
CA ARG A 246 4.96 -17.68 -15.24
C ARG A 246 5.16 -19.13 -14.84
N HIS A 247 4.10 -19.92 -14.80
CA HIS A 247 4.19 -21.35 -14.48
C HIS A 247 5.03 -22.14 -15.49
N ASP A 248 5.05 -21.71 -16.75
CA ASP A 248 5.88 -22.28 -17.82
C ASP A 248 7.36 -21.89 -17.70
N HIS A 249 7.72 -20.92 -16.86
CA HIS A 249 9.11 -20.48 -16.66
C HIS A 249 9.65 -20.95 -15.30
N CYS A 250 10.52 -21.96 -15.32
CA CYS A 250 11.19 -22.41 -14.10
C CYS A 250 12.52 -21.68 -13.88
N THR A 251 12.76 -21.15 -12.68
CA THR A 251 14.08 -20.60 -12.29
C THR A 251 14.89 -21.54 -11.41
N HIS A 252 14.35 -22.72 -11.07
CA HIS A 252 14.91 -23.65 -10.07
C HIS A 252 15.07 -23.08 -8.65
N GLU A 253 14.59 -21.86 -8.39
CA GLU A 253 14.64 -21.27 -7.06
C GLU A 253 13.56 -21.85 -6.13
N PRO A 254 13.85 -21.98 -4.82
CA PRO A 254 12.83 -22.27 -3.82
C PRO A 254 11.73 -21.20 -3.90
N ASN A 255 10.47 -21.63 -4.06
CA ASN A 255 9.30 -20.78 -4.26
C ASN A 255 9.13 -20.13 -5.64
N ASN A 256 9.77 -20.66 -6.69
CA ASN A 256 9.46 -20.20 -8.05
C ASN A 256 8.00 -20.50 -8.47
N HIS A 257 7.40 -21.55 -7.90
CA HIS A 257 6.05 -22.00 -8.19
C HIS A 257 5.13 -21.79 -6.98
N LYS A 258 4.73 -20.53 -6.75
CA LYS A 258 3.76 -20.18 -5.69
C LYS A 258 2.33 -20.42 -6.18
N GLU A 259 1.47 -20.85 -5.28
CA GLU A 259 0.02 -20.82 -5.52
C GLU A 259 -0.39 -19.38 -5.85
N THR A 260 -1.13 -19.23 -6.96
CA THR A 260 -1.74 -17.96 -7.33
C THR A 260 -3.24 -18.01 -7.07
N THR A 261 -3.72 -17.10 -6.23
CA THR A 261 -5.14 -16.95 -5.90
C THR A 261 -5.72 -15.72 -6.59
N ILE A 262 -6.88 -15.88 -7.22
CA ILE A 262 -7.58 -14.82 -7.94
C ILE A 262 -9.03 -14.81 -7.49
N ASN A 263 -9.51 -13.64 -7.05
CA ASN A 263 -10.90 -13.39 -6.77
C ASN A 263 -11.47 -12.50 -7.87
N LEU A 264 -12.52 -12.99 -8.54
CA LEU A 264 -13.22 -12.28 -9.61
C LEU A 264 -14.69 -12.10 -9.24
N ALA A 265 -15.33 -11.09 -9.84
CA ALA A 265 -16.76 -10.87 -9.67
C ALA A 265 -17.57 -12.03 -10.29
N ARG A 266 -18.51 -12.59 -9.52
CA ARG A 266 -19.48 -13.56 -10.03
C ARG A 266 -20.53 -12.84 -10.88
N ARG A 267 -20.67 -13.24 -12.14
CA ARG A 267 -21.70 -12.74 -13.06
C ARG A 267 -23.02 -13.46 -12.83
N SER A 268 -24.12 -12.82 -13.24
CA SER A 268 -25.48 -13.38 -13.11
C SER A 268 -25.64 -14.69 -13.90
N ASP A 269 -24.93 -14.81 -15.02
CA ASP A 269 -24.94 -15.98 -15.90
C ASP A 269 -23.79 -16.97 -15.61
N TYR A 270 -23.16 -16.87 -14.43
CA TYR A 270 -22.01 -17.70 -14.06
C TYR A 270 -22.29 -19.20 -14.24
N ASN A 271 -21.42 -19.85 -15.00
CA ASN A 271 -21.39 -21.30 -15.16
C ASN A 271 -19.93 -21.78 -15.01
N LYS A 272 -19.69 -22.66 -14.03
CA LYS A 272 -18.34 -23.12 -13.67
C LYS A 272 -17.62 -23.79 -14.85
N GLU A 273 -18.30 -24.66 -15.60
CA GLU A 273 -17.71 -25.38 -16.74
C GLU A 273 -17.37 -24.40 -17.87
N ARG A 274 -18.27 -23.46 -18.16
CA ARG A 274 -18.05 -22.43 -19.17
C ARG A 274 -16.87 -21.53 -18.81
N GLU A 275 -16.76 -21.08 -17.56
CA GLU A 275 -15.60 -20.30 -17.12
C GLU A 275 -14.31 -21.13 -17.13
N PHE A 276 -14.38 -22.43 -16.77
CA PHE A 276 -13.24 -23.32 -16.87
C PHE A 276 -12.75 -23.46 -18.31
N HIS A 277 -13.64 -23.73 -19.27
CA HIS A 277 -13.27 -23.83 -20.68
C HIS A 277 -12.78 -22.51 -21.26
N ARG A 278 -13.35 -21.38 -20.83
CA ARG A 278 -12.88 -20.03 -21.19
C ARG A 278 -11.44 -19.81 -20.72
N PHE A 279 -11.13 -20.14 -19.48
CA PHE A 279 -9.80 -19.91 -18.91
C PHE A 279 -8.80 -21.02 -19.24
N PHE A 280 -9.22 -22.25 -19.54
CA PHE A 280 -8.37 -23.45 -19.71
C PHE A 280 -8.78 -24.33 -20.91
N PRO A 281 -8.78 -23.81 -22.16
CA PRO A 281 -9.32 -24.54 -23.31
C PRO A 281 -8.52 -25.78 -23.76
N CYS A 282 -7.21 -25.87 -23.45
CA CYS A 282 -6.30 -26.86 -24.05
C CYS A 282 -6.01 -28.11 -23.18
N GLY A 283 -6.75 -28.34 -22.09
CA GLY A 283 -6.57 -29.53 -21.22
C GLY A 283 -5.23 -29.61 -20.47
N THR A 284 -4.34 -28.63 -20.61
CA THR A 284 -3.01 -28.60 -19.96
C THR A 284 -3.08 -28.48 -18.43
N TYR A 285 -4.23 -28.03 -17.93
CA TYR A 285 -4.51 -27.81 -16.52
C TYR A 285 -5.69 -28.71 -16.14
N PRO A 286 -5.45 -29.90 -15.57
CA PRO A 286 -6.53 -30.69 -15.01
C PRO A 286 -7.23 -29.91 -13.88
N MET A 287 -8.56 -29.93 -13.89
CA MET A 287 -9.36 -29.45 -12.78
C MET A 287 -9.14 -30.37 -11.58
N THR A 288 -8.82 -29.78 -10.42
CA THR A 288 -8.80 -30.55 -9.18
C THR A 288 -10.23 -30.68 -8.66
N LEU A 289 -10.58 -31.85 -8.12
CA LEU A 289 -11.86 -32.06 -7.44
C LEU A 289 -11.97 -31.09 -6.26
N ASP A 290 -12.76 -30.03 -6.45
CA ASP A 290 -13.10 -29.09 -5.40
C ASP A 290 -14.32 -29.59 -4.62
N LEU A 291 -14.37 -29.24 -3.33
CA LEU A 291 -15.60 -29.34 -2.57
C LEU A 291 -16.69 -28.50 -3.27
N PRO A 292 -17.92 -29.01 -3.44
CA PRO A 292 -18.99 -28.34 -4.18
C PRO A 292 -19.48 -27.01 -3.57
N ILE A 293 -18.89 -26.61 -2.45
CA ILE A 293 -19.34 -25.53 -1.58
C ILE A 293 -18.88 -24.15 -2.10
N PHE A 294 -17.85 -24.09 -2.95
CA PHE A 294 -17.29 -22.81 -3.42
C PHE A 294 -17.41 -22.68 -4.94
N ASN A 295 -18.03 -21.58 -5.41
CA ASN A 295 -18.02 -21.15 -6.82
C ASN A 295 -16.58 -20.82 -7.23
N SER A 296 -15.80 -21.86 -7.49
CA SER A 296 -14.35 -21.79 -7.63
C SER A 296 -13.88 -22.78 -8.68
N ILE A 297 -12.76 -22.43 -9.30
CA ILE A 297 -12.01 -23.25 -10.23
C ILE A 297 -10.60 -23.38 -9.66
N LYS A 298 -10.25 -24.60 -9.28
CA LYS A 298 -8.89 -24.93 -8.89
C LYS A 298 -8.26 -25.86 -9.93
N VAL A 299 -7.07 -25.49 -10.39
CA VAL A 299 -6.30 -26.27 -11.36
C VAL A 299 -4.86 -26.43 -10.93
N ASN A 300 -4.28 -27.58 -11.25
CA ASN A 300 -2.88 -27.88 -10.96
C ASN A 300 -2.14 -28.30 -12.23
N LYS A 301 -0.91 -27.82 -12.41
CA LYS A 301 0.03 -28.30 -13.43
C LYS A 301 1.38 -28.57 -12.79
N LYS A 302 1.97 -29.75 -13.01
CA LYS A 302 3.35 -30.01 -12.59
C LYS A 302 4.33 -29.25 -13.47
N CYS A 303 5.33 -28.63 -12.85
CA CYS A 303 6.48 -28.10 -13.58
C CYS A 303 7.31 -29.27 -14.14
N ASN A 304 7.65 -29.23 -15.43
CA ASN A 304 8.44 -30.28 -16.06
C ASN A 304 9.91 -30.27 -15.59
N GLU A 305 10.41 -29.14 -15.10
CA GLU A 305 11.82 -28.98 -14.72
C GLU A 305 12.06 -29.37 -13.26
N CYS A 306 11.24 -28.89 -12.32
CA CYS A 306 11.44 -29.12 -10.89
C CYS A 306 10.38 -30.02 -10.22
N ASN A 307 9.38 -30.51 -10.97
CA ASN A 307 8.29 -31.37 -10.48
C ASN A 307 7.40 -30.73 -9.38
N CYS A 308 7.55 -29.43 -9.10
CA CYS A 308 6.67 -28.69 -8.19
C CYS A 308 5.26 -28.51 -8.79
N ASN A 309 4.25 -28.44 -7.94
CA ASN A 309 2.87 -28.17 -8.33
C ASN A 309 2.66 -26.66 -8.56
N ASN A 310 2.23 -26.28 -9.76
CA ASN A 310 1.74 -24.95 -10.06
C ASN A 310 0.23 -24.90 -9.87
N LEU A 311 -0.22 -24.21 -8.83
CA LEU A 311 -1.63 -24.15 -8.46
C LEU A 311 -2.22 -22.78 -8.81
N ILE A 312 -3.37 -22.80 -9.51
CA ILE A 312 -4.20 -21.61 -9.75
C ILE A 312 -5.55 -21.85 -9.09
N SER A 313 -5.92 -20.96 -8.17
CA SER A 313 -7.19 -20.97 -7.46
C SER A 313 -7.97 -19.71 -7.88
N ILE A 314 -9.10 -19.89 -8.57
CA ILE A 314 -9.99 -18.80 -9.00
C ILE A 314 -11.28 -18.90 -8.19
N TYR A 315 -11.66 -17.85 -7.49
CA TYR A 315 -12.91 -17.75 -6.75
C TYR A 315 -13.81 -16.69 -7.39
N PHE A 316 -15.08 -17.03 -7.58
CA PHE A 316 -16.11 -16.13 -8.11
C PHE A 316 -17.03 -15.71 -6.97
N LEU A 317 -16.95 -14.44 -6.59
CA LEU A 317 -17.60 -13.93 -5.38
C LEU A 317 -18.71 -12.94 -5.72
N HIS A 318 -19.80 -12.98 -4.95
CA HIS A 318 -20.87 -11.99 -5.04
C HIS A 318 -20.41 -10.67 -4.43
N MET A 319 -20.65 -9.59 -5.16
CA MET A 319 -20.28 -8.23 -4.75
C MET A 319 -21.02 -7.75 -3.50
N ASP A 320 -22.25 -8.21 -3.30
CA ASP A 320 -23.14 -7.75 -2.24
C ASP A 320 -22.63 -8.09 -0.83
N GLY A 321 -21.76 -9.10 -0.70
CA GLY A 321 -21.15 -9.50 0.58
C GLY A 321 -19.96 -8.65 1.02
N TYR A 322 -19.32 -7.89 0.12
CA TYR A 322 -18.10 -7.13 0.44
C TYR A 322 -18.36 -5.65 0.72
N MET A 323 -19.50 -5.11 0.25
CA MET A 323 -19.84 -3.69 0.40
C MET A 323 -20.48 -3.35 1.77
N THR A 324 -20.79 -4.36 2.59
CA THR A 324 -21.58 -4.20 3.83
C THR A 324 -20.75 -4.17 5.11
N HIS A 325 -19.42 -4.33 5.04
CA HIS A 325 -18.58 -4.27 6.24
C HIS A 325 -17.45 -3.24 6.13
N ASN A 326 -17.52 -2.30 7.08
CA ASN A 326 -16.49 -1.40 7.61
C ASN A 326 -16.51 0.06 7.17
N TYR A 327 -16.48 0.91 8.22
CA TYR A 327 -16.38 2.36 8.28
C TYR A 327 -17.68 3.16 8.13
N SER A 328 -18.57 3.00 9.12
CA SER A 328 -19.48 4.06 9.59
C SER A 328 -18.75 5.02 10.52
#